data_AF-A0A835AF26-F1
#
_entry.id   AF-A0A835AF26-F1
#
_cell.length_a   1.000
_cell.length_b   1.000
_cell.length_c   1.000
_cell.angle_alpha   90.00
_cell.angle_beta   90.00
_cell.angle_gamma   90.00
#
_symmetry.space_group_name_H-M   'P 1'
#
loop_
_entity.id
_entity.type
_entity.pdbx_description
1 polymer ?
#
loop_
_entity_poly.entity_id
_entity_poly.type
_entity_poly.pdbx_seq_one_letter_code
_entity_poly.pdbx_strand_id
1 'polypeptide(L)'
;MFFAPTILFLKSKGHNIHVLCMSQGNADGLGTTRKEELYHACDSLKIPHEQVKVLDHPKLQDGFHEKWDHGLLAELNMEHVQLWAIDMIVTFDSFGVSGHPNHQDVHRGICKLLQLNGQGNIEVWELASLNILRKYIGPVDIWLSSLISSSSKQAIYTLVNNSPSRSYEAMAAHRSQWVW
;
A
#
# COMPACT_ATOMS: atom_id res chain seq x y z
N MET A 1 -3.62 -2.69 -6.62
CA MET A 1 -2.62 -3.21 -7.58
C MET A 1 -1.32 -3.62 -6.89
N PHE A 2 -0.60 -2.66 -6.32
CA PHE A 2 0.80 -2.85 -5.91
C PHE A 2 1.03 -3.91 -4.84
N PHE A 3 0.13 -3.98 -3.84
CA PHE A 3 0.33 -4.84 -2.67
C PHE A 3 -0.31 -6.22 -2.78
N ALA A 4 -1.01 -6.56 -3.87
CA ALA A 4 -1.71 -7.84 -3.99
C ALA A 4 -0.77 -9.06 -3.78
N PRO A 5 0.45 -9.12 -4.38
CA PRO A 5 1.39 -10.21 -4.10
C PRO A 5 1.79 -10.29 -2.62
N THR A 6 1.98 -9.14 -1.96
CA THR A 6 2.38 -9.07 -0.55
C THR A 6 1.25 -9.54 0.37
N ILE A 7 0.03 -9.07 0.11
CA ILE A 7 -1.18 -9.50 0.82
C ILE A 7 -1.34 -11.01 0.71
N LEU A 8 -1.27 -11.57 -0.50
CA LEU A 8 -1.43 -13.00 -0.73
C LEU A 8 -0.35 -13.82 -0.01
N PHE A 9 0.90 -13.36 -0.05
CA PHE A 9 2.01 -13.98 0.67
C PHE A 9 1.79 -13.97 2.18
N LEU A 10 1.52 -12.81 2.79
CA LEU A 10 1.33 -12.70 4.24
C LEU A 10 0.14 -13.52 4.72
N LYS A 11 -0.97 -13.52 3.97
CA LYS A 11 -2.11 -14.39 4.29
C LYS A 11 -1.76 -15.88 4.23
N SER A 12 -0.95 -16.30 3.25
CA SER A 12 -0.48 -17.70 3.18
C SER A 12 0.39 -18.11 4.38
N LYS A 13 0.96 -17.13 5.10
CA LYS A 13 1.70 -17.33 6.35
C LYS A 13 0.83 -17.22 7.60
N GLY A 14 -0.48 -16.99 7.45
CA GLY A 14 -1.42 -16.90 8.56
C GLY A 14 -1.51 -15.52 9.22
N HIS A 15 -0.96 -14.48 8.60
CA HIS A 15 -1.11 -13.11 9.12
C HIS A 15 -2.55 -12.60 8.93
N ASN A 16 -3.01 -11.84 9.92
CA ASN A 16 -4.25 -11.09 9.85
C ASN A 16 -4.01 -9.77 9.10
N ILE A 17 -4.79 -9.48 8.06
CA ILE A 17 -4.52 -8.34 7.16
C ILE A 17 -5.61 -7.30 7.29
N HIS A 18 -5.20 -6.07 7.58
CA HIS A 18 -6.05 -4.88 7.51
C HIS A 18 -5.61 -3.97 6.36
N VAL A 19 -6.56 -3.25 5.78
CA VAL A 19 -6.32 -2.29 4.69
C VAL A 19 -6.89 -0.93 5.09
N LEU A 20 -6.01 0.05 5.23
CA LEU A 20 -6.38 1.45 5.42
C LEU A 20 -6.08 2.24 4.14
N CYS A 21 -7.13 2.78 3.53
CA CYS A 21 -7.04 3.66 2.37
C CYS A 21 -7.32 5.10 2.79
N MET A 22 -6.36 6.00 2.54
CA MET A 22 -6.38 7.36 3.07
C MET A 22 -7.36 8.31 2.38
N SER A 23 -7.86 7.94 1.20
CA SER A 23 -8.82 8.72 0.43
C SER A 23 -9.73 7.81 -0.37
N GLN A 24 -10.86 8.34 -0.86
CA GLN A 24 -11.76 7.62 -1.76
C GLN A 24 -11.28 7.59 -3.22
N GLY A 25 -10.16 8.24 -3.56
CA GLY A 25 -9.72 8.36 -4.95
C GLY A 25 -10.68 9.20 -5.81
N ASN A 26 -11.24 10.29 -5.25
CA ASN A 26 -12.32 11.05 -5.88
C ASN A 26 -11.85 12.15 -6.86
N ALA A 27 -10.59 12.15 -7.30
CA ALA A 27 -10.06 13.17 -8.22
C ALA A 27 -10.89 13.29 -9.52
N ASP A 28 -11.43 12.17 -10.00
CA ASP A 28 -12.27 12.09 -11.21
C ASP A 28 -13.78 12.12 -10.92
N GLY A 29 -14.19 12.40 -9.68
CA GLY A 29 -15.61 12.33 -9.27
C GLY A 29 -16.16 10.89 -9.09
N LEU A 30 -15.28 9.89 -9.08
CA LEU A 30 -15.64 8.46 -8.99
C LEU A 30 -15.43 7.85 -7.60
N GLY A 31 -15.28 8.67 -6.56
CA GLY A 31 -14.86 8.23 -5.21
C GLY A 31 -15.79 7.18 -4.59
N THR A 32 -17.11 7.39 -4.69
CA THR A 32 -18.09 6.41 -4.18
C THR A 32 -17.96 5.07 -4.90
N THR A 33 -17.82 5.09 -6.23
CA THR A 33 -17.62 3.88 -7.04
C THR A 33 -16.30 3.18 -6.67
N ARG A 34 -15.20 3.93 -6.58
CA ARG A 34 -13.85 3.44 -6.25
C ARG A 34 -13.77 2.84 -4.86
N LYS A 35 -14.50 3.41 -3.89
CA LYS A 35 -14.64 2.86 -2.54
C LYS A 35 -15.28 1.47 -2.57
N GLU A 36 -16.43 1.32 -3.23
CA GLU A 36 -17.12 0.01 -3.33
C GLU A 36 -16.28 -1.01 -4.12
N GLU A 37 -15.67 -0.57 -5.21
CA GLU A 37 -14.71 -1.35 -6.00
C GLU A 37 -13.52 -1.84 -5.17
N LEU A 38 -12.97 -1.00 -4.28
CA LEU A 38 -11.90 -1.39 -3.36
C LEU A 38 -12.36 -2.47 -2.37
N TYR A 39 -13.57 -2.38 -1.83
CA TYR A 39 -14.12 -3.43 -0.98
C TYR A 39 -14.27 -4.76 -1.74
N HIS A 40 -14.78 -4.73 -2.97
CA HIS A 40 -14.86 -5.93 -3.82
C HIS A 40 -13.48 -6.51 -4.17
N ALA A 41 -12.48 -5.66 -4.41
CA ALA A 41 -11.11 -6.09 -4.61
C ALA A 41 -10.52 -6.75 -3.35
N CYS A 42 -10.86 -6.25 -2.16
CA CYS A 42 -10.43 -6.87 -0.90
C CYS A 42 -11.14 -8.21 -0.64
N ASP A 43 -12.42 -8.33 -0.98
CA ASP A 43 -13.18 -9.58 -0.87
C ASP A 43 -12.61 -10.69 -1.76
N SER A 44 -12.18 -10.39 -2.98
CA SER A 44 -11.50 -11.39 -3.85
C SER A 44 -10.17 -11.86 -3.26
N LEU A 45 -9.49 -10.99 -2.50
CA LEU A 45 -8.30 -11.32 -1.70
C LEU A 45 -8.67 -11.99 -0.35
N LYS A 46 -9.95 -12.21 -0.08
CA LYS A 46 -10.53 -12.81 1.13
C LYS A 46 -10.32 -11.99 2.40
N ILE A 47 -10.16 -10.67 2.28
CA ILE A 47 -10.04 -9.76 3.43
C ILE A 47 -11.48 -9.38 3.86
N PRO A 48 -11.89 -9.67 5.10
CA PRO A 48 -13.20 -9.28 5.62
C PRO A 48 -13.44 -7.77 5.53
N HIS A 49 -14.70 -7.39 5.30
CA HIS A 49 -15.08 -5.99 5.11
C HIS A 49 -14.72 -5.11 6.31
N GLU A 50 -14.88 -5.63 7.53
CA GLU A 50 -14.54 -4.95 8.78
C GLU A 50 -13.04 -4.64 8.94
N GLN A 51 -12.17 -5.34 8.19
CA GLN A 51 -10.72 -5.12 8.18
C GLN A 51 -10.29 -4.14 7.08
N VAL A 52 -11.24 -3.56 6.34
CA VAL A 52 -10.98 -2.58 5.29
C VAL A 52 -11.61 -1.26 5.68
N LYS A 53 -10.82 -0.19 5.69
CA LYS A 53 -11.29 1.15 5.97
C LYS A 53 -10.86 2.10 4.86
N VAL A 54 -11.83 2.76 4.24
CA VAL A 54 -11.60 3.86 3.31
C VAL A 54 -11.99 5.16 3.99
N LEU A 55 -11.04 6.10 4.07
CA LEU A 55 -11.26 7.41 4.66
C LEU A 55 -11.86 8.38 3.65
N ASP A 56 -12.73 9.25 4.16
CA ASP A 56 -13.27 10.39 3.45
C ASP A 56 -13.01 11.65 4.27
N HIS A 57 -11.76 12.11 4.25
CA HIS A 57 -11.34 13.25 5.04
C HIS A 57 -11.15 14.48 4.13
N PRO A 58 -11.73 15.64 4.45
CA PRO A 58 -11.67 16.83 3.58
C PRO A 58 -10.25 17.35 3.33
N LYS A 59 -9.29 17.01 4.20
CA LYS A 59 -7.86 17.35 4.03
C LYS A 59 -7.01 16.27 3.34
N LEU A 60 -7.59 15.12 3.00
CA LEU A 60 -6.90 13.99 2.35
C LEU A 60 -7.56 13.66 1.01
N GLN A 61 -7.86 14.68 0.21
CA GLN A 61 -8.45 14.49 -1.11
C GLN A 61 -7.38 14.00 -2.10
N ASP A 62 -7.76 13.08 -2.97
CA ASP A 62 -6.87 12.50 -3.98
C ASP A 62 -6.55 13.51 -5.08
N GLY A 63 -5.31 13.55 -5.55
CA GLY A 63 -4.92 14.39 -6.67
C GLY A 63 -3.47 14.88 -6.65
N PHE A 64 -2.96 15.25 -7.83
CA PHE A 64 -1.57 15.68 -8.01
C PHE A 64 -1.24 17.05 -7.40
N HIS A 65 -2.26 17.87 -7.14
CA HIS A 65 -2.11 19.21 -6.59
C HIS A 65 -2.48 19.30 -5.11
N GLU A 66 -2.96 18.19 -4.54
CA GLU A 66 -3.33 18.09 -3.14
C GLU A 66 -2.09 17.82 -2.29
N LYS A 67 -1.98 18.53 -1.15
CA LYS A 67 -0.91 18.32 -0.17
C LYS A 67 -1.53 17.80 1.11
N TRP A 68 -1.13 16.62 1.53
CA TRP A 68 -1.67 16.02 2.74
C TRP A 68 -0.81 16.39 3.94
N ASP A 69 -1.46 16.72 5.05
CA ASP A 69 -0.77 17.03 6.30
C ASP A 69 -0.18 15.74 6.90
N HIS A 70 1.14 15.70 7.06
CA HIS A 70 1.83 14.51 7.58
C HIS A 70 1.51 14.25 9.05
N GLY A 71 1.13 15.28 9.83
CA GLY A 71 0.70 15.11 11.23
C GLY A 71 -0.63 14.39 11.32
N LEU A 72 -1.61 14.82 10.53
CA LEU A 72 -2.91 14.18 10.40
C LEU A 72 -2.77 12.73 9.91
N LEU A 73 -1.90 12.49 8.91
CA LEU A 73 -1.61 11.12 8.46
C LEU A 73 -1.04 10.27 9.60
N ALA A 74 -0.08 10.81 10.37
CA ALA A 74 0.48 10.10 11.51
C ALA A 74 -0.57 9.78 12.57
N GLU A 75 -1.45 10.73 12.88
CA GLU A 75 -2.57 10.58 13.83
C GLU A 75 -3.54 9.48 13.37
N LEU A 76 -4.07 9.57 12.16
CA LEU A 76 -5.06 8.61 11.63
C LEU A 76 -4.49 7.19 11.48
N ASN A 77 -3.22 7.05 11.08
CA ASN A 77 -2.57 5.75 11.05
C ASN A 77 -2.40 5.19 12.47
N MET A 78 -2.01 6.02 13.44
CA MET A 78 -1.83 5.57 14.82
C MET A 78 -3.15 5.16 15.49
N GLU A 79 -4.24 5.89 15.21
CA GLU A 79 -5.59 5.50 15.63
C GLU A 79 -5.94 4.09 15.11
N HIS A 80 -5.67 3.82 13.83
CA HIS A 80 -5.96 2.52 13.23
C HIS A 80 -5.06 1.41 13.79
N VAL A 81 -3.77 1.71 14.00
CA VAL A 81 -2.81 0.80 14.64
C VAL A 81 -3.30 0.41 16.04
N GLN A 82 -3.72 1.37 16.86
CA GLN A 82 -4.19 1.12 18.22
C GLN A 82 -5.51 0.36 18.23
N LEU A 83 -6.44 0.70 17.33
CA LEU A 83 -7.76 0.06 17.23
C LEU A 83 -7.65 -1.44 16.95
N TRP A 84 -6.70 -1.83 16.09
CA TRP A 84 -6.56 -3.21 15.61
C TRP A 84 -5.32 -3.93 16.12
N ALA A 85 -4.57 -3.31 17.03
CA ALA A 85 -3.29 -3.80 17.55
C ALA A 85 -2.31 -4.21 16.43
N ILE A 86 -2.14 -3.34 15.43
CA ILE A 86 -1.26 -3.58 14.29
C ILE A 86 0.20 -3.54 14.74
N ASP A 87 0.95 -4.58 14.43
CA ASP A 87 2.38 -4.71 14.73
C ASP A 87 3.27 -4.50 13.49
N MET A 88 2.69 -4.55 12.28
CA MET A 88 3.40 -4.37 11.01
C MET A 88 2.62 -3.49 10.04
N ILE A 89 3.28 -2.47 9.48
CA ILE A 89 2.75 -1.62 8.42
C ILE A 89 3.52 -1.88 7.13
N VAL A 90 2.80 -2.08 6.03
CA VAL A 90 3.38 -2.12 4.68
C VAL A 90 2.86 -0.92 3.89
N THR A 91 3.75 -0.08 3.39
CA THR A 91 3.40 1.19 2.72
C THR A 91 4.28 1.47 1.49
N PHE A 92 4.13 2.64 0.88
CA PHE A 92 4.99 3.11 -0.21
C PHE A 92 6.29 3.68 0.33
N ASP A 93 7.35 3.61 -0.47
CA ASP A 93 8.60 4.33 -0.18
C ASP A 93 8.50 5.83 -0.48
N SER A 94 9.59 6.54 -0.24
CA SER A 94 9.72 7.98 -0.47
C SER A 94 9.44 8.47 -1.89
N PHE A 95 9.47 7.58 -2.90
CA PHE A 95 9.20 7.95 -4.29
C PHE A 95 7.76 7.64 -4.71
N GLY A 96 7.07 6.70 -4.07
CA GLY A 96 5.64 6.47 -4.30
C GLY A 96 5.33 5.76 -5.63
N VAL A 97 6.15 4.78 -6.03
CA VAL A 97 6.07 3.91 -7.22
C VAL A 97 6.29 4.62 -8.55
N SER A 98 5.53 5.68 -8.81
CA SER A 98 5.53 6.49 -10.03
C SER A 98 5.71 7.98 -9.75
N GLY A 99 6.04 8.37 -8.51
CA GLY A 99 6.12 9.78 -8.12
C GLY A 99 4.79 10.38 -7.69
N HIS A 100 3.75 9.59 -7.40
CA HIS A 100 2.44 10.14 -7.03
C HIS A 100 2.52 10.86 -5.67
N PRO A 101 2.09 12.14 -5.57
CA PRO A 101 2.30 12.94 -4.36
C PRO A 101 1.57 12.37 -3.14
N ASN A 102 0.36 11.83 -3.30
CA ASN A 102 -0.34 11.22 -2.16
C ASN A 102 0.39 9.98 -1.62
N HIS A 103 1.06 9.18 -2.46
CA HIS A 103 1.89 8.07 -1.98
C HIS A 103 3.10 8.57 -1.17
N GLN A 104 3.76 9.63 -1.66
CA GLN A 104 4.88 10.25 -0.95
C GLN A 104 4.45 10.85 0.39
N ASP A 105 3.28 11.48 0.45
CA ASP A 105 2.76 12.04 1.69
C ASP A 105 2.40 10.94 2.69
N VAL A 106 1.84 9.81 2.25
CA VAL A 106 1.64 8.64 3.13
C VAL A 106 2.97 8.15 3.70
N HIS A 107 4.02 8.00 2.88
CA HIS A 107 5.36 7.65 3.36
C HIS A 107 5.84 8.64 4.45
N ARG A 108 5.73 9.95 4.21
CA ARG A 108 6.14 10.97 5.18
C ARG A 108 5.30 10.94 6.46
N GLY A 109 4.00 10.67 6.35
CA GLY A 109 3.10 10.46 7.48
C GLY A 109 3.53 9.29 8.36
N ILE A 110 3.90 8.15 7.76
CA ILE A 110 4.42 6.99 8.50
C ILE A 110 5.77 7.29 9.15
N CYS A 111 6.69 7.95 8.45
CA CYS A 111 7.95 8.41 9.04
C CYS A 111 7.71 9.31 10.26
N LYS A 112 6.75 10.24 10.19
CA LYS A 112 6.37 11.10 11.31
C LYS A 112 5.72 10.31 12.44
N LEU A 113 4.87 9.32 12.15
CA LEU A 113 4.32 8.40 13.14
C LEU A 113 5.43 7.72 13.92
N LEU A 114 6.43 7.15 13.24
CA LEU A 114 7.56 6.48 13.90
C LEU A 114 8.39 7.41 14.79
N GLN A 115 8.60 8.66 14.34
CA GLN A 115 9.30 9.67 15.14
C GLN A 115 8.54 10.03 16.43
N LEU A 116 7.21 10.16 16.35
CA LEU A 116 6.36 10.48 17.49
C LEU A 116 6.18 9.29 18.42
N ASN A 117 6.13 8.08 17.87
CA ASN A 117 5.89 6.83 18.58
C ASN A 117 7.20 6.15 19.02
N GLY A 118 8.21 6.92 19.44
CA GLY A 118 9.61 6.51 19.64
C GLY A 118 9.91 5.33 20.59
N GLN A 119 8.90 4.56 21.01
CA GLN A 119 8.99 3.32 21.81
C GLN A 119 8.05 2.19 21.34
N GLY A 120 7.27 2.36 20.27
CA GLY A 120 6.33 1.34 19.80
C GLY A 120 6.99 0.23 18.98
N ASN A 121 6.62 -1.03 19.24
CA ASN A 121 7.06 -2.21 18.47
C ASN A 121 6.27 -2.33 17.14
N ILE A 122 6.30 -1.28 16.29
CA ILE A 122 5.68 -1.34 14.96
C ILE A 122 6.79 -1.52 13.93
N GLU A 123 6.77 -2.64 13.23
CA GLU A 123 7.65 -2.90 12.10
C GLU A 123 7.08 -2.24 10.84
N VAL A 124 7.91 -1.54 10.07
CA VAL A 124 7.47 -0.87 8.84
C VAL A 124 8.27 -1.36 7.65
N TRP A 125 7.55 -1.80 6.62
CA TRP A 125 8.07 -2.22 5.32
C TRP A 125 7.58 -1.29 4.22
N GLU A 126 8.46 -1.00 3.27
CA GLU A 126 8.15 -0.11 2.15
C GLU A 126 8.26 -0.85 0.82
N LEU A 127 7.32 -0.58 -0.08
CA LEU A 127 7.41 -1.01 -1.46
C LEU A 127 8.46 -0.17 -2.19
N ALA A 128 9.59 -0.81 -2.51
CA ALA A 128 10.66 -0.18 -3.27
C ALA A 128 10.21 0.25 -4.67
N SER A 129 10.36 1.54 -4.95
CA SER A 129 10.13 2.12 -6.27
C SER A 129 11.27 1.76 -7.22
N LEU A 130 10.93 1.06 -8.30
CA LEU A 130 11.90 0.62 -9.31
C LEU A 130 11.94 1.56 -10.52
N ASN A 131 13.10 1.62 -11.17
CA ASN A 131 13.25 2.24 -12.49
C ASN A 131 12.27 1.60 -13.50
N ILE A 132 11.71 2.40 -14.41
CA ILE A 132 10.81 1.95 -15.47
C ILE A 132 11.37 0.75 -16.23
N LEU A 133 12.67 0.72 -16.54
CA LEU A 133 13.30 -0.42 -17.24
C LEU A 133 13.13 -1.72 -16.45
N ARG A 134 13.40 -1.68 -15.15
CA ARG A 134 13.28 -2.85 -14.26
C ARG A 134 11.86 -3.40 -14.19
N LYS A 135 10.84 -2.55 -14.36
CA LYS A 135 9.44 -2.98 -14.41
C LYS A 135 9.10 -3.86 -15.63
N TYR A 136 9.91 -3.80 -16.70
CA TYR A 136 9.63 -4.47 -17.98
C TYR A 136 10.67 -5.52 -18.42
N ILE A 137 11.73 -5.77 -17.64
CA ILE A 137 12.71 -6.83 -17.97
C ILE A 137 12.27 -8.24 -17.52
N GLY A 138 11.07 -8.37 -16.93
CA GLY A 138 10.45 -9.66 -16.62
C GLY A 138 11.26 -10.50 -15.63
N PRO A 139 11.43 -11.82 -15.85
CA PRO A 139 12.14 -12.70 -14.92
C PRO A 139 13.57 -12.28 -14.60
N VAL A 140 14.25 -11.56 -15.51
CA VAL A 140 15.61 -11.02 -15.27
C VAL A 140 15.63 -10.11 -14.04
N ASP A 141 14.53 -9.42 -13.76
CA ASP A 141 14.42 -8.55 -12.59
C ASP A 141 14.47 -9.32 -11.28
N ILE A 142 14.00 -10.57 -11.25
CA ILE A 142 14.04 -11.44 -10.06
C ILE A 142 15.50 -11.75 -9.71
N TRP A 143 16.31 -12.12 -10.70
CA TRP A 143 17.73 -12.39 -10.52
C TRP A 143 18.47 -11.14 -10.06
N LEU A 144 18.23 -10.01 -10.72
CA LEU A 144 18.84 -8.73 -10.36
C LEU A 144 18.45 -8.30 -8.93
N SER A 145 17.18 -8.45 -8.55
CA SER A 145 16.71 -8.15 -7.19
C SER A 145 17.38 -9.03 -6.14
N SER A 146 17.59 -10.31 -6.43
CA SER A 146 18.30 -11.22 -5.54
C SER A 146 19.75 -10.77 -5.30
N LEU A 147 20.45 -10.33 -6.35
CA LEU A 147 21.83 -9.84 -6.25
C LEU A 147 21.92 -8.53 -5.44
N ILE A 148 20.96 -7.62 -5.65
CA ILE A 148 20.87 -6.36 -4.91
C ILE A 148 20.57 -6.63 -3.43
N SER A 149 19.63 -7.53 -3.14
CA SER A 149 19.27 -7.92 -1.78
C SER A 149 20.47 -8.50 -1.02
N SER A 150 21.25 -9.40 -1.64
CA SER A 150 22.45 -9.98 -1.00
C SER A 150 23.55 -8.96 -0.68
N SER A 151 23.57 -7.82 -1.38
CA SER A 151 24.58 -6.78 -1.21
C SER A 151 24.11 -5.64 -0.31
N SER A 152 22.83 -5.63 0.07
CA SER A 152 22.22 -4.56 0.85
C SER A 152 22.46 -4.77 2.35
N LYS A 153 22.68 -3.66 3.07
CA LYS A 153 22.71 -3.66 4.54
C LYS A 153 21.32 -3.68 5.16
N GLN A 154 20.31 -3.25 4.40
CA GLN A 154 18.90 -3.30 4.80
C GLN A 154 18.26 -4.57 4.25
N ALA A 155 17.34 -5.15 5.01
CA ALA A 155 16.58 -6.29 4.55
C ALA A 155 15.72 -5.89 3.33
N ILE A 156 15.91 -6.58 2.21
CA ILE A 156 15.13 -6.39 0.98
C ILE A 156 14.58 -7.75 0.58
N TYR A 157 13.26 -7.86 0.49
CA TYR A 157 12.58 -9.07 0.06
C TYR A 157 11.96 -8.89 -1.33
N THR A 158 12.16 -9.90 -2.18
CA THR A 158 11.51 -9.97 -3.48
C THR A 158 10.38 -10.99 -3.41
N LEU A 159 9.13 -10.52 -3.43
CA LEU A 159 7.96 -11.39 -3.42
C LEU A 159 7.50 -11.65 -4.84
N VAL A 160 7.72 -12.89 -5.30
CA VAL A 160 7.20 -13.34 -6.60
C VAL A 160 5.72 -13.65 -6.46
N ASN A 161 4.92 -13.10 -7.36
CA ASN A 161 3.48 -13.33 -7.38
C ASN A 161 3.17 -14.76 -7.87
N ASN A 162 2.99 -15.69 -6.93
CA ASN A 162 2.64 -17.08 -7.21
C ASN A 162 1.15 -17.28 -7.57
N SER A 163 0.35 -16.21 -7.62
CA SER A 163 -1.08 -16.27 -7.96
C SER A 163 -1.48 -15.06 -8.82
N PRO A 164 -0.92 -14.94 -10.05
CA PRO A 164 -1.19 -13.81 -10.92
C PRO A 164 -2.67 -13.65 -11.27
N SER A 165 -3.42 -14.75 -11.41
CA SER A 165 -4.87 -14.71 -11.62
C SER A 165 -5.61 -14.00 -10.48
N ARG A 166 -5.24 -14.25 -9.22
CA ARG A 166 -5.87 -13.59 -8.07
C ARG A 166 -5.56 -12.09 -8.01
N SER A 167 -4.33 -11.70 -8.31
CA SER A 167 -3.98 -10.28 -8.42
C SER A 167 -4.72 -9.60 -9.57
N TYR A 168 -4.90 -10.30 -10.69
CA TYR A 168 -5.71 -9.84 -11.82
C TYR A 168 -7.18 -9.69 -11.42
N GLU A 169 -7.79 -10.69 -10.79
CA GLU A 169 -9.19 -10.66 -10.33
C GLU A 169 -9.44 -9.50 -9.34
N ALA A 170 -8.52 -9.27 -8.41
CA ALA A 170 -8.59 -8.14 -7.49
C ALA A 170 -8.53 -6.79 -8.22
N MET A 171 -7.68 -6.66 -9.25
CA MET A 171 -7.67 -5.47 -10.09
C MET A 171 -8.90 -5.34 -10.98
N ALA A 172 -9.45 -6.46 -11.46
CA ALA A 172 -10.67 -6.52 -12.25
C ALA A 172 -11.90 -6.08 -11.48
N ALA A 173 -11.90 -6.25 -10.16
CA ALA A 173 -12.92 -5.70 -9.28
C ALA A 173 -12.79 -4.17 -9.13
N HIS A 174 -11.59 -3.61 -9.33
CA HIS A 174 -11.31 -2.17 -9.23
C HIS A 174 -11.25 -1.47 -10.59
N ARG A 175 -12.31 -1.65 -11.40
CA ARG A 175 -12.35 -1.29 -12.83
C ARG A 175 -12.07 0.17 -13.10
N SER A 176 -12.60 1.08 -12.30
CA SER A 176 -12.43 2.53 -12.51
C SER A 176 -11.03 3.05 -12.20
N GLN A 177 -10.20 2.26 -11.51
CA GLN A 177 -8.76 2.50 -11.33
C GLN A 177 -7.91 1.73 -12.34
N TRP A 178 -8.54 0.90 -13.16
CA TRP A 178 -7.85 0.10 -14.14
C TRP A 178 -7.95 0.79 -15.50
N VAL A 179 -7.32 1.96 -15.56
CA VAL A 179 -7.17 2.79 -16.75
C VAL A 179 -5.73 2.64 -17.22
N TRP A 180 -5.54 2.09 -18.41
CA TRP A 180 -4.23 1.91 -19.06
C TRP A 180 -4.31 2.29 -20.53
#